data_AF-A0AAE3CBW0-F1
#
_entry.id   AF-A0AAE3CBW0-F1
#
_cell.length_a   1.000
_cell.length_b   1.000
_cell.length_c   1.000
_cell.angle_alpha   90.00
_cell.angle_beta   90.00
_cell.angle_gamma   90.00
#
_symmetry.space_group_name_H-M   'P 1'
#
loop_
_entity.id
_entity.type
_entity.pdbx_description
1 polymer ?
#
loop_
_entity_poly.entity_id
_entity_poly.type
_entity_poly.pdbx_seq_one_letter_code
_entity_poly.pdbx_strand_id
1 'polypeptide(L)'
;MGVNLRDLLSFRQIDLKDLSGRVIAIDAMNALYQFLAIIRQPDGTSLMDSRGNITSHLSGIFYRTINLLEAGIKPVYVFDGEPPELKLETVEERVKIRKEAAKRWEEAIERGDLEEARKFAQASSKLTDEMVEESKRLLEAMGVPYVQAPSEGEAQASYMARRGDAWGVASQDYDSLLYDSPRLVRNLTISGRRKLPKKDVYVRVEPELVLLDENLESLGITREQLIGIGILLGTDYNEGVKGIGVKTALKLIKEKGSIERVVEEERLEIFPPVEEIKKLFLKPQLTDNYKIKWEPIDKNQVYSILCDEHDFSRERVQKALERIREEEKVKAQSRLEQFFKP
;
A
#
# COMPACT_ATOMS: atom_id res chain seq x y z
N MET A 1 1.16 -0.54 -9.20
CA MET A 1 0.59 -1.89 -9.35
C MET A 1 -0.92 -1.69 -9.39
N GLY A 2 -1.71 -2.69 -9.75
CA GLY A 2 -3.18 -2.58 -9.72
C GLY A 2 -3.84 -1.68 -10.78
N VAL A 3 -5.17 -1.59 -10.66
CA VAL A 3 -6.04 -0.90 -11.63
C VAL A 3 -5.91 0.61 -11.53
N ASN A 4 -5.65 1.32 -12.62
CA ASN A 4 -5.62 2.78 -12.60
C ASN A 4 -7.03 3.40 -12.73
N LEU A 5 -7.65 3.72 -11.59
CA LEU A 5 -8.97 4.38 -11.53
C LEU A 5 -8.89 5.89 -11.23
N ARG A 6 -7.69 6.50 -11.27
CA ARG A 6 -7.50 7.90 -10.81
C ARG A 6 -8.38 8.90 -11.53
N ASP A 7 -8.49 8.78 -12.85
CA ASP A 7 -9.25 9.73 -13.68
C ASP A 7 -10.77 9.46 -13.66
N LEU A 8 -11.21 8.39 -13.00
CA LEU A 8 -12.61 8.04 -12.81
C LEU A 8 -13.15 8.54 -11.47
N LEU A 9 -12.34 8.44 -10.42
CA LEU A 9 -12.78 8.63 -9.04
C LEU A 9 -12.53 10.04 -8.55
N SER A 10 -13.49 10.56 -7.79
CA SER A 10 -13.34 11.76 -6.98
C SER A 10 -12.61 11.43 -5.67
N PHE A 11 -11.76 12.36 -5.24
CA PHE A 11 -10.99 12.26 -4.00
C PHE A 11 -11.08 13.56 -3.20
N ARG A 12 -10.98 13.43 -1.87
CA ARG A 12 -10.89 14.56 -0.94
C ARG A 12 -9.49 14.62 -0.36
N GLN A 13 -8.87 15.79 -0.34
CA GLN A 13 -7.64 15.98 0.41
C GLN A 13 -7.96 15.99 1.91
N ILE A 14 -7.16 15.26 2.68
CA ILE A 14 -7.26 15.22 4.15
C ILE A 14 -5.87 15.34 4.76
N ASP A 15 -5.80 15.77 6.01
CA ASP A 15 -4.57 15.76 6.81
C ASP A 15 -4.48 14.49 7.66
N LEU A 16 -3.26 14.13 8.08
CA LEU A 16 -3.06 13.00 9.01
C LEU A 16 -3.86 13.16 10.32
N LYS A 17 -4.09 14.41 10.73
CA LYS A 17 -4.83 14.75 11.95
C LYS A 17 -6.30 14.35 11.87
N ASP A 18 -6.89 14.35 10.67
CA ASP A 18 -8.28 13.97 10.44
C ASP A 18 -8.51 12.46 10.68
N LEU A 19 -7.42 11.68 10.66
CA LEU A 19 -7.41 10.25 10.91
C LEU A 19 -7.05 9.91 12.38
N SER A 20 -6.88 10.91 13.24
CA SER A 20 -6.53 10.65 14.64
C SER A 20 -7.59 9.80 15.35
N GLY A 21 -7.16 8.80 16.08
CA GLY A 21 -8.00 7.81 16.76
C GLY A 21 -8.57 6.72 15.85
N ARG A 22 -8.44 6.84 14.52
CA ARG A 22 -8.95 5.84 13.56
C ARG A 22 -8.00 4.66 13.46
N VAL A 23 -8.58 3.46 13.37
CA VAL A 23 -7.86 2.25 12.96
C VAL A 23 -7.79 2.23 11.44
N ILE A 24 -6.59 2.09 10.88
CA ILE A 24 -6.38 2.05 9.43
C ILE A 24 -5.68 0.75 9.06
N ALA A 25 -6.31 -0.03 8.18
CA ALA A 25 -5.73 -1.26 7.65
C ALA A 25 -4.80 -0.90 6.48
N ILE A 26 -3.50 -1.07 6.65
CA ILE A 26 -2.48 -0.75 5.67
C ILE A 26 -2.17 -2.04 4.88
N ASP A 27 -2.28 -1.99 3.56
CA ASP A 27 -1.71 -3.05 2.72
C ASP A 27 -0.18 -3.06 2.90
N ALA A 28 0.32 -4.13 3.51
CA ALA A 28 1.73 -4.26 3.82
C ALA A 28 2.57 -4.42 2.56
N MET A 29 2.11 -5.20 1.57
CA MET A 29 2.86 -5.45 0.35
C MET A 29 2.99 -4.14 -0.44
N ASN A 30 1.88 -3.41 -0.64
CA ASN A 30 1.92 -2.10 -1.27
C ASN A 30 2.86 -1.14 -0.51
N ALA A 31 2.75 -1.06 0.82
CA ALA A 31 3.59 -0.20 1.65
C ALA A 31 5.08 -0.52 1.51
N LEU A 32 5.47 -1.80 1.57
CA LEU A 32 6.86 -2.24 1.45
C LEU A 32 7.44 -1.92 0.08
N TYR A 33 6.68 -2.14 -1.00
CA TYR A 33 7.08 -1.72 -2.34
C TYR A 33 7.26 -0.19 -2.44
N GLN A 34 6.37 0.61 -1.84
CA GLN A 34 6.53 2.06 -1.79
C GLN A 34 7.81 2.47 -1.04
N PHE A 35 8.11 1.81 0.09
CA PHE A 35 9.33 2.07 0.85
C PHE A 35 10.59 1.76 0.03
N LEU A 36 10.63 0.62 -0.66
CA LEU A 36 11.75 0.26 -1.55
C LEU A 36 11.91 1.23 -2.72
N ALA A 37 10.81 1.75 -3.26
CA ALA A 37 10.85 2.71 -4.35
C ALA A 37 11.34 4.11 -3.91
N ILE A 38 10.89 4.57 -2.74
CA ILE A 38 11.03 5.97 -2.32
C ILE A 38 12.19 6.19 -1.35
N ILE A 39 12.44 5.24 -0.44
CA ILE A 39 13.46 5.37 0.61
C ILE A 39 14.79 4.87 0.05
N ARG A 40 15.60 5.80 -0.43
CA ARG A 40 16.85 5.54 -1.15
C ARG A 40 17.94 6.51 -0.73
N GLN A 41 19.17 6.15 -1.03
CA GLN A 41 20.32 7.03 -0.91
C GLN A 41 20.22 8.19 -1.92
N PRO A 42 20.97 9.30 -1.74
CA PRO A 42 20.92 10.46 -2.64
C PRO A 42 21.22 10.12 -4.11
N ASP A 43 22.12 9.16 -4.35
CA ASP A 43 22.47 8.62 -5.67
C ASP A 43 21.35 7.78 -6.31
N GLY A 44 20.36 7.35 -5.52
CA GLY A 44 19.24 6.53 -5.95
C GLY A 44 19.39 5.03 -5.71
N THR A 45 20.49 4.59 -5.11
CA THR A 45 20.63 3.21 -4.64
C THR A 45 19.75 2.94 -3.42
N SER A 46 19.42 1.68 -3.16
CA SER A 46 18.65 1.31 -1.97
C SER A 46 19.43 1.63 -0.68
N LEU A 47 18.74 1.86 0.43
CA LEU A 47 19.41 1.84 1.73
C LEU A 47 19.87 0.41 2.00
N MET A 48 21.10 0.27 2.49
CA MET A 48 21.71 -1.02 2.80
C MET A 48 22.46 -0.97 4.13
N ASP A 49 22.60 -2.12 4.78
CA ASP A 49 23.52 -2.30 5.91
C ASP A 49 24.97 -2.56 5.43
N SER A 50 25.92 -2.71 6.35
CA SER A 50 27.33 -2.99 6.04
C SER A 50 27.58 -4.33 5.33
N ARG A 51 26.60 -5.23 5.36
CA ARG A 51 26.62 -6.56 4.71
C ARG A 51 26.00 -6.53 3.32
N GLY A 52 25.45 -5.39 2.89
CA GLY A 52 24.80 -5.21 1.59
C GLY A 52 23.32 -5.63 1.56
N ASN A 53 22.71 -5.91 2.71
CA ASN A 53 21.28 -6.25 2.78
C ASN A 53 20.45 -4.97 2.64
N ILE A 54 19.34 -5.02 1.89
CA ILE A 54 18.48 -3.85 1.66
C ILE A 54 17.63 -3.55 2.90
N THR A 55 17.77 -2.36 3.48
CA THR A 55 17.09 -1.95 4.72
C THR A 55 16.01 -0.88 4.53
N SER A 56 15.76 -0.45 3.28
CA SER A 56 14.74 0.57 2.95
C SER A 56 13.35 0.22 3.50
N HIS A 57 13.00 -1.06 3.50
CA HIS A 57 11.72 -1.57 3.97
C HIS A 57 11.56 -1.41 5.50
N LEU A 58 12.60 -1.76 6.28
CA LEU A 58 12.63 -1.54 7.74
C LEU A 58 12.60 -0.07 8.11
N SER A 59 13.36 0.77 7.40
CA SER A 59 13.34 2.22 7.57
C SER A 59 11.93 2.78 7.36
N GLY A 60 11.26 2.31 6.30
CA GLY A 60 9.88 2.67 6.01
C GLY A 60 8.91 2.23 7.11
N ILE A 61 8.92 0.95 7.46
CA ILE A 61 8.08 0.40 8.54
C ILE A 61 8.29 1.19 9.83
N PHE A 62 9.53 1.37 10.27
CA PHE A 62 9.83 2.05 11.52
C PHE A 62 9.39 3.51 11.53
N TYR A 63 9.99 4.34 10.66
CA TYR A 63 9.77 5.78 10.73
C TYR A 63 8.37 6.19 10.28
N ARG A 64 7.77 5.50 9.31
CA ARG A 64 6.41 5.81 8.87
C ARG A 64 5.41 5.43 9.94
N THR A 65 5.54 4.26 10.54
CA THR A 65 4.62 3.82 11.60
C THR A 65 4.71 4.73 12.82
N ILE A 66 5.91 5.16 13.22
CA ILE A 66 6.07 6.16 14.29
C ILE A 66 5.31 7.46 13.96
N ASN A 67 5.44 7.98 12.74
CA ASN A 67 4.71 9.20 12.35
C ASN A 67 3.19 9.01 12.37
N LEU A 68 2.67 7.83 12.02
CA LEU A 68 1.24 7.52 12.10
C LEU A 68 0.76 7.44 13.55
N LEU A 69 1.52 6.73 14.41
CA LEU A 69 1.23 6.62 15.84
C LEU A 69 1.26 7.98 16.54
N GLU A 70 2.24 8.83 16.22
CA GLU A 70 2.35 10.20 16.72
C GLU A 70 1.14 11.06 16.28
N ALA A 71 0.66 10.91 15.05
CA ALA A 71 -0.59 11.55 14.60
C ALA A 71 -1.85 10.99 15.29
N GLY A 72 -1.70 9.96 16.14
CA GLY A 72 -2.79 9.27 16.82
C GLY A 72 -3.54 8.27 15.95
N ILE A 73 -3.04 7.98 14.75
CA ILE A 73 -3.58 6.93 13.89
C ILE A 73 -3.18 5.57 14.49
N LYS A 74 -4.07 4.59 14.38
CA LYS A 74 -3.83 3.22 14.85
C LYS A 74 -3.62 2.29 13.63
N PRO A 75 -2.38 2.12 13.14
CA PRO A 75 -2.11 1.30 11.97
C PRO A 75 -2.19 -0.19 12.30
N VAL A 76 -2.82 -0.97 11.43
CA VAL A 76 -2.72 -2.44 11.40
C VAL A 76 -2.26 -2.84 10.01
N TYR A 77 -1.16 -3.60 9.92
CA TYR A 77 -0.63 -4.03 8.64
C TYR A 77 -1.29 -5.33 8.19
N VAL A 78 -1.62 -5.47 6.91
CA VAL A 78 -2.23 -6.69 6.36
C VAL A 78 -1.29 -7.25 5.30
N PHE A 79 -0.74 -8.42 5.55
CA PHE A 79 0.19 -9.12 4.65
C PHE A 79 -0.57 -10.14 3.80
N ASP A 80 -0.12 -10.30 2.55
CA ASP A 80 -0.62 -11.33 1.63
C ASP A 80 -0.27 -12.73 2.14
N GLY A 81 -1.19 -13.66 1.96
CA GLY A 81 -0.99 -15.10 2.08
C GLY A 81 -0.67 -15.74 0.74
N GLU A 82 -1.28 -16.89 0.46
CA GLU A 82 -1.03 -17.60 -0.79
C GLU A 82 -1.72 -16.89 -1.96
N PRO A 83 -0.97 -16.49 -3.01
CA PRO A 83 -1.57 -15.81 -4.16
C PRO A 83 -2.51 -16.77 -4.91
N PRO A 84 -3.61 -16.28 -5.50
CA PRO A 84 -4.46 -17.12 -6.34
C PRO A 84 -3.70 -17.54 -7.61
N GLU A 85 -4.02 -18.71 -8.16
CA GLU A 85 -3.36 -19.27 -9.36
C GLU A 85 -3.31 -18.28 -10.52
N LEU A 86 -4.39 -17.52 -10.73
CA LEU A 86 -4.50 -16.51 -11.80
C LEU A 86 -3.52 -15.33 -11.65
N LYS A 87 -2.89 -15.15 -10.48
CA LYS A 87 -1.89 -14.10 -10.24
C LYS A 87 -0.46 -14.60 -10.47
N LEU A 88 -0.25 -15.91 -10.64
CA LEU A 88 1.08 -16.49 -10.85
C LEU A 88 1.73 -15.97 -12.14
N GLU A 89 0.97 -15.85 -13.23
CA GLU A 89 1.48 -15.30 -14.49
C GLU A 89 1.95 -13.85 -14.34
N THR A 90 1.18 -13.02 -13.64
CA THR A 90 1.56 -11.63 -13.33
C THR A 90 2.79 -11.56 -12.43
N VAL A 91 2.94 -12.48 -11.47
CA VAL A 91 4.14 -12.59 -10.65
C VAL A 91 5.35 -12.94 -11.53
N GLU A 92 5.22 -13.89 -12.45
CA GLU A 92 6.29 -14.27 -13.38
C GLU A 92 6.69 -13.12 -14.31
N GLU A 93 5.72 -12.39 -14.85
CA GLU A 93 5.99 -11.23 -15.69
C GLU A 93 6.70 -10.11 -14.91
N ARG A 94 6.28 -9.85 -13.66
CA ARG A 94 7.01 -8.95 -12.75
C ARG A 94 8.44 -9.41 -12.52
N VAL A 95 8.69 -10.72 -12.42
CA VAL A 95 10.06 -11.26 -12.33
C VAL A 95 10.85 -10.99 -13.61
N LYS A 96 10.26 -11.16 -14.79
CA LYS A 96 10.91 -10.85 -16.08
C LYS A 96 11.27 -9.37 -16.19
N ILE A 97 10.30 -8.47 -15.95
CA ILE A 97 10.50 -7.01 -15.98
C ILE A 97 11.63 -6.60 -15.02
N ARG A 98 11.67 -7.16 -13.81
CA ARG A 98 12.72 -6.88 -12.83
C ARG A 98 14.10 -7.38 -13.28
N LYS A 99 14.18 -8.57 -13.87
CA LYS A 99 15.45 -9.11 -14.40
C LYS A 99 15.99 -8.22 -15.52
N GLU A 100 15.11 -7.78 -16.43
CA GLU A 100 15.49 -6.83 -17.48
C GLU A 100 15.92 -5.48 -16.92
N ALA A 101 15.20 -4.95 -15.92
CA ALA A 101 15.59 -3.73 -15.23
C ALA A 101 16.93 -3.87 -14.51
N ALA A 102 17.20 -5.00 -13.83
CA ALA A 102 18.48 -5.25 -13.17
C ALA A 102 19.65 -5.27 -14.17
N LYS A 103 19.47 -5.94 -15.32
CA LYS A 103 20.48 -5.96 -16.39
C LYS A 103 20.75 -4.55 -16.93
N ARG A 104 19.69 -3.79 -17.24
CA ARG A 104 19.82 -2.41 -17.73
C ARG A 104 20.43 -1.47 -16.68
N TRP A 105 20.21 -1.76 -15.39
CA TRP A 105 20.85 -1.03 -14.31
C TRP A 105 22.37 -1.27 -14.29
N GLU A 106 22.82 -2.53 -14.35
CA GLU A 106 24.25 -2.88 -14.42
C GLU A 106 24.91 -2.23 -15.64
N GLU A 107 24.30 -2.35 -16.82
CA GLU A 107 24.79 -1.73 -18.06
C GLU A 107 24.85 -0.19 -17.96
N ALA A 108 23.93 0.44 -17.25
CA ALA A 108 23.94 1.89 -17.04
C ALA A 108 25.04 2.33 -16.06
N ILE A 109 25.30 1.52 -15.02
CA ILE A 109 26.43 1.74 -14.09
C ILE A 109 27.76 1.60 -14.82
N GLU A 110 27.94 0.55 -15.63
CA GLU A 110 29.16 0.34 -16.42
C GLU A 110 29.44 1.49 -17.41
N ARG A 111 28.38 2.06 -18.00
CA ARG A 111 28.47 3.21 -18.91
C ARG A 111 28.60 4.56 -18.19
N GLY A 112 28.57 4.59 -16.85
CA GLY A 112 28.63 5.81 -16.05
C GLY A 112 27.37 6.69 -16.15
N ASP A 113 26.27 6.17 -16.71
CA ASP A 113 24.99 6.88 -16.77
C ASP A 113 24.23 6.68 -15.46
N LEU A 114 24.59 7.49 -14.47
CA LEU A 114 23.97 7.48 -13.15
C LEU A 114 22.46 7.80 -13.19
N GLU A 115 21.99 8.45 -14.25
CA GLU A 115 20.58 8.82 -14.39
C GLU A 115 19.73 7.63 -14.84
N GLU A 116 20.17 6.95 -15.89
CA GLU A 116 19.56 5.73 -16.38
C GLU A 116 19.66 4.61 -15.32
N ALA A 117 20.82 4.52 -14.65
CA ALA A 117 21.03 3.59 -13.55
C ALA A 117 20.00 3.80 -12.43
N ARG A 118 19.76 5.05 -12.00
CA ARG A 118 18.78 5.35 -10.95
C ARG A 118 17.35 4.92 -11.32
N LYS A 119 16.95 5.08 -12.58
CA LYS A 119 15.62 4.65 -13.07
C LYS A 119 15.47 3.13 -13.01
N PHE A 120 16.47 2.40 -13.49
CA PHE A 120 16.42 0.95 -13.51
C PHE A 120 16.63 0.32 -12.12
N ALA A 121 17.40 0.97 -11.23
CA ALA A 121 17.53 0.60 -9.83
C ALA A 121 16.19 0.65 -9.06
N GLN A 122 15.29 1.55 -9.46
CA GLN A 122 13.93 1.62 -8.91
C GLN A 122 13.06 0.47 -9.41
N ALA A 123 13.16 0.16 -10.70
CA ALA A 123 12.38 -0.91 -11.33
C ALA A 123 12.88 -2.33 -10.98
N SER A 124 14.14 -2.49 -10.57
CA SER A 124 14.75 -3.78 -10.22
C SER A 124 14.51 -4.23 -8.79
N SER A 125 13.97 -3.38 -7.91
CA SER A 125 13.82 -3.70 -6.49
C SER A 125 12.88 -4.88 -6.25
N LYS A 126 13.44 -5.92 -5.63
CA LYS A 126 12.75 -7.14 -5.24
C LYS A 126 12.38 -7.07 -3.77
N LEU A 127 11.12 -7.34 -3.45
CA LEU A 127 10.72 -7.70 -2.10
C LEU A 127 10.93 -9.21 -1.94
N THR A 128 11.69 -9.62 -0.94
CA THR A 128 11.93 -11.04 -0.61
C THR A 128 11.10 -11.46 0.59
N ASP A 129 10.89 -12.76 0.75
CA ASP A 129 10.19 -13.32 1.92
C ASP A 129 10.93 -12.98 3.22
N GLU A 130 12.26 -12.96 3.20
CA GLU A 130 13.09 -12.52 4.33
C GLU A 130 12.76 -11.08 4.74
N MET A 131 12.66 -10.14 3.80
CA MET A 131 12.28 -8.75 4.10
C MET A 131 10.86 -8.64 4.65
N VAL A 132 9.96 -9.52 4.22
CA VAL A 132 8.59 -9.59 4.75
C VAL A 132 8.61 -10.05 6.21
N GLU A 133 9.35 -11.11 6.53
CA GLU A 133 9.49 -11.63 7.89
C GLU A 133 10.24 -10.67 8.81
N GLU A 134 11.28 -9.98 8.33
CA GLU A 134 11.96 -8.91 9.08
C GLU A 134 11.01 -7.74 9.36
N SER A 135 10.15 -7.38 8.40
CA SER A 135 9.12 -6.36 8.59
C SER A 135 8.12 -6.76 9.67
N LYS A 136 7.67 -8.01 9.69
CA LYS A 136 6.76 -8.54 10.71
C LYS A 136 7.42 -8.53 12.09
N ARG A 137 8.66 -9.04 12.21
CA ARG A 137 9.46 -9.00 13.45
C ARG A 137 9.58 -7.58 14.00
N LEU A 138 9.81 -6.60 13.12
CA LEU A 138 9.91 -5.20 13.51
C LEU A 138 8.56 -4.63 13.98
N LEU A 139 7.45 -4.94 13.29
CA LEU A 139 6.11 -4.53 13.72
C LEU A 139 5.75 -5.10 15.10
N GLU A 140 6.09 -6.37 15.36
CA GLU A 140 5.91 -7.01 16.67
C GLU A 140 6.71 -6.29 17.76
N ALA A 141 7.99 -6.01 17.51
CA ALA A 141 8.84 -5.25 18.42
C ALA A 141 8.30 -3.84 18.69
N MET A 142 7.65 -3.23 17.68
CA MET A 142 6.97 -1.94 17.81
C MET A 142 5.59 -2.05 18.48
N GLY A 143 5.11 -3.25 18.84
CA GLY A 143 3.79 -3.46 19.41
C GLY A 143 2.64 -3.12 18.45
N VAL A 144 2.89 -3.15 17.13
CA VAL A 144 1.92 -2.83 16.09
C VAL A 144 1.35 -4.13 15.52
N PRO A 145 0.02 -4.33 15.54
CA PRO A 145 -0.57 -5.56 15.05
C PRO A 145 -0.42 -5.66 13.54
N TYR A 146 -0.23 -6.88 13.07
CA TYR A 146 -0.44 -7.24 11.68
C TYR A 146 -1.39 -8.43 11.56
N VAL A 147 -1.96 -8.59 10.38
CA VAL A 147 -2.87 -9.67 10.00
C VAL A 147 -2.27 -10.39 8.80
N GLN A 148 -2.21 -11.72 8.89
CA GLN A 148 -1.86 -12.58 7.77
C GLN A 148 -3.15 -12.93 7.02
N ALA A 149 -3.33 -12.38 5.83
CA ALA A 149 -4.45 -12.76 4.97
C ALA A 149 -4.27 -14.22 4.49
N PRO A 150 -5.36 -14.94 4.21
CA PRO A 150 -5.26 -16.27 3.59
C PRO A 150 -4.79 -16.17 2.14
N SER A 151 -5.09 -15.05 1.48
CA SER A 151 -4.68 -14.74 0.11
C SER A 151 -4.37 -13.24 -0.01
N GLU A 152 -5.15 -12.46 -0.73
CA GLU A 152 -4.89 -11.03 -0.95
C GLU A 152 -5.04 -10.17 0.32
N GLY A 153 -3.99 -9.42 0.66
CA GLY A 153 -3.96 -8.48 1.77
C GLY A 153 -4.94 -7.33 1.59
N GLU A 154 -5.05 -6.75 0.38
CA GLU A 154 -6.05 -5.69 0.12
C GLU A 154 -7.50 -6.18 0.30
N ALA A 155 -7.78 -7.43 -0.06
CA ALA A 155 -9.11 -8.01 0.13
C ALA A 155 -9.42 -8.18 1.62
N GLN A 156 -8.47 -8.71 2.40
CA GLN A 156 -8.60 -8.85 3.84
C GLN A 156 -8.70 -7.48 4.56
N ALA A 157 -7.92 -6.49 4.14
CA ALA A 157 -7.99 -5.13 4.67
C ALA A 157 -9.37 -4.49 4.39
N SER A 158 -9.90 -4.68 3.18
CA SER A 158 -11.22 -4.20 2.78
C SER A 158 -12.33 -4.86 3.59
N TYR A 159 -12.19 -6.17 3.87
CA TYR A 159 -13.10 -6.90 4.72
C TYR A 159 -13.11 -6.38 6.17
N MET A 160 -11.93 -6.15 6.75
CA MET A 160 -11.80 -5.54 8.09
C MET A 160 -12.46 -4.15 8.13
N ALA A 161 -12.32 -3.35 7.06
CA ALA A 161 -12.94 -2.03 6.95
C ALA A 161 -14.48 -2.12 6.87
N ARG A 162 -15.03 -3.07 6.11
CA ARG A 162 -16.48 -3.31 6.04
C ARG A 162 -17.07 -3.75 7.37
N ARG A 163 -16.37 -4.63 8.10
CA ARG A 163 -16.80 -5.11 9.41
C ARG A 163 -16.76 -4.03 10.50
N GLY A 164 -16.11 -2.91 10.24
CA GLY A 164 -15.91 -1.83 11.21
C GLY A 164 -14.73 -2.06 12.15
N ASP A 165 -13.95 -3.13 11.94
CA ASP A 165 -12.73 -3.43 12.69
C ASP A 165 -11.60 -2.44 12.31
N ALA A 166 -11.66 -1.90 11.08
CA ALA A 166 -10.90 -0.74 10.62
C ALA A 166 -11.84 0.35 10.07
N TRP A 167 -11.41 1.60 10.09
CA TRP A 167 -12.18 2.71 9.52
C TRP A 167 -12.09 2.77 7.99
N GLY A 168 -10.94 2.38 7.45
CA GLY A 168 -10.62 2.36 6.02
C GLY A 168 -9.32 1.62 5.73
N VAL A 169 -9.06 1.44 4.44
CA VAL A 169 -7.85 0.80 3.91
C VAL A 169 -6.86 1.88 3.45
N ALA A 170 -5.57 1.66 3.65
CA ALA A 170 -4.52 2.50 3.10
C ALA A 170 -3.67 1.72 2.08
N SER A 171 -3.72 2.16 0.82
CA SER A 171 -2.93 1.64 -0.29
C SER A 171 -2.71 2.72 -1.35
N GLN A 172 -1.70 2.57 -2.19
CA GLN A 172 -1.55 3.34 -3.43
C GLN A 172 -2.31 2.75 -4.60
N ASP A 173 -2.87 1.55 -4.47
CA ASP A 173 -3.65 0.93 -5.55
C ASP A 173 -5.15 1.14 -5.25
N TYR A 174 -6.02 0.79 -6.20
CA TYR A 174 -7.46 1.00 -6.08
C TYR A 174 -8.23 -0.30 -5.84
N ASP A 175 -7.52 -1.43 -5.72
CA ASP A 175 -8.10 -2.76 -5.71
C ASP A 175 -8.97 -2.96 -4.46
N SER A 176 -8.63 -2.34 -3.34
CA SER A 176 -9.46 -2.30 -2.13
C SER A 176 -10.89 -1.79 -2.39
N LEU A 177 -11.09 -0.85 -3.33
CA LEU A 177 -12.43 -0.39 -3.72
C LEU A 177 -13.18 -1.48 -4.51
N LEU A 178 -12.47 -2.21 -5.38
CA LEU A 178 -13.02 -3.37 -6.09
C LEU A 178 -13.39 -4.48 -5.11
N TYR A 179 -12.62 -4.62 -4.02
CA TYR A 179 -12.89 -5.49 -2.89
C TYR A 179 -13.93 -4.96 -1.91
N ASP A 180 -14.63 -3.85 -2.19
CA ASP A 180 -15.69 -3.27 -1.34
C ASP A 180 -15.20 -2.57 -0.07
N SER A 181 -14.01 -1.97 -0.09
CA SER A 181 -13.61 -1.09 0.99
C SER A 181 -14.47 0.17 0.97
N PRO A 182 -15.13 0.54 2.08
CA PRO A 182 -15.93 1.76 2.12
C PRO A 182 -15.08 3.02 1.98
N ARG A 183 -13.81 2.96 2.39
CA ARG A 183 -12.88 4.09 2.44
C ARG A 183 -11.47 3.66 2.06
N LEU A 184 -10.91 4.32 1.06
CA LEU A 184 -9.50 4.17 0.69
C LEU A 184 -8.75 5.48 1.01
N VAL A 185 -7.67 5.37 1.77
CA VAL A 185 -6.74 6.45 2.09
C VAL A 185 -5.46 6.24 1.30
N ARG A 186 -5.28 7.01 0.22
CA ARG A 186 -4.05 7.01 -0.56
C ARG A 186 -3.03 7.95 0.07
N ASN A 187 -1.79 7.83 -0.40
CA ASN A 187 -0.65 8.65 0.04
C ASN A 187 -0.27 8.56 1.52
N LEU A 188 -0.90 7.70 2.34
CA LEU A 188 -0.65 7.65 3.79
C LEU A 188 0.80 7.29 4.12
N THR A 189 1.34 6.26 3.46
CA THR A 189 2.70 5.73 3.67
C THR A 189 3.81 6.60 3.04
N ILE A 190 3.44 7.56 2.19
CA ILE A 190 4.37 8.41 1.44
C ILE A 190 4.19 9.91 1.72
N SER A 191 3.25 10.25 2.60
CA SER A 191 2.90 11.63 2.96
C SER A 191 4.09 12.42 3.53
N GLY A 192 4.07 13.73 3.31
CA GLY A 192 5.10 14.67 3.78
C GLY A 192 5.84 15.37 2.64
N ARG A 193 6.98 16.00 2.97
CA ARG A 193 7.80 16.71 1.98
C ARG A 193 8.69 15.73 1.21
N ARG A 194 8.47 15.64 -0.10
CA ARG A 194 9.30 14.87 -1.03
C ARG A 194 10.05 15.81 -1.95
N LYS A 195 11.37 15.68 -2.04
CA LYS A 195 12.16 16.38 -3.06
C LYS A 195 11.90 15.74 -4.42
N LEU A 196 11.57 16.54 -5.43
CA LEU A 196 11.44 16.03 -6.79
C LEU A 196 12.81 15.60 -7.34
N PRO A 197 12.90 14.49 -8.07
CA PRO A 197 14.11 14.17 -8.80
C PRO A 197 14.48 15.33 -9.73
N LYS A 198 15.76 15.72 -9.75
CA LYS A 198 16.33 16.76 -10.62
C LYS A 198 15.84 18.20 -10.40
N LYS A 199 15.03 18.47 -9.37
CA LYS A 199 14.57 19.82 -9.04
C LYS A 199 14.80 20.09 -7.56
N ASP A 200 15.31 21.27 -7.22
CA ASP A 200 15.33 21.77 -5.83
C ASP A 200 13.95 22.23 -5.37
N VAL A 201 12.92 21.47 -5.75
CA VAL A 201 11.53 21.72 -5.42
C VAL A 201 11.04 20.56 -4.57
N TYR A 202 10.49 20.91 -3.40
CA TYR A 202 9.83 19.97 -2.53
C TYR A 202 8.34 19.99 -2.84
N VAL A 203 7.78 18.82 -3.14
CA VAL A 203 6.34 18.62 -3.24
C VAL A 203 5.84 18.08 -1.91
N ARG A 204 4.79 18.69 -1.38
CA ARG A 204 4.06 18.13 -0.24
C ARG A 204 3.07 17.11 -0.79
N VAL A 205 3.26 15.85 -0.41
CA VAL A 205 2.30 14.79 -0.71
C VAL A 205 1.33 14.71 0.46
N GLU A 206 0.06 14.97 0.18
CA GLU A 206 -1.03 14.95 1.16
C GLU A 206 -1.87 13.66 1.00
N PRO A 207 -2.36 13.08 2.10
CA PRO A 207 -3.32 11.99 2.04
C PRO A 207 -4.56 12.33 1.22
N GLU A 208 -5.01 11.37 0.41
CA GLU A 208 -6.22 11.48 -0.41
C GLU A 208 -7.24 10.45 0.12
N LEU A 209 -8.46 10.88 0.41
CA LEU A 209 -9.57 10.03 0.82
C LEU A 209 -10.51 9.79 -0.37
N VAL A 210 -10.79 8.52 -0.63
CA VAL A 210 -11.80 8.07 -1.59
C VAL A 210 -12.90 7.34 -0.83
N LEU A 211 -14.14 7.76 -1.03
CA LEU A 211 -15.33 7.13 -0.46
C LEU A 211 -16.03 6.34 -1.55
N LEU A 212 -16.22 5.03 -1.34
CA LEU A 212 -16.75 4.14 -2.38
C LEU A 212 -18.18 4.53 -2.78
N ASP A 213 -19.08 4.63 -1.80
CA ASP A 213 -20.50 4.89 -2.04
C ASP A 213 -20.72 6.21 -2.79
N GLU A 214 -20.08 7.29 -2.36
CA GLU A 214 -20.20 8.60 -3.02
C GLU A 214 -19.73 8.55 -4.49
N ASN A 215 -18.68 7.78 -4.77
CA ASN A 215 -18.18 7.61 -6.13
C ASN A 215 -19.12 6.75 -6.98
N LEU A 216 -19.63 5.65 -6.44
CA LEU A 216 -20.61 4.80 -7.13
C LEU A 216 -21.89 5.58 -7.46
N GLU A 217 -22.40 6.35 -6.49
CA GLU A 217 -23.56 7.24 -6.67
C GLU A 217 -23.30 8.31 -7.72
N SER A 218 -22.17 9.03 -7.64
CA SER A 218 -21.83 10.09 -8.60
C SER A 218 -21.63 9.57 -10.01
N LEU A 219 -21.11 8.35 -10.17
CA LEU A 219 -20.91 7.72 -11.49
C LEU A 219 -22.20 7.05 -12.01
N GLY A 220 -23.16 6.77 -11.12
CA GLY A 220 -24.38 6.02 -11.41
C GLY A 220 -24.06 4.59 -11.82
N ILE A 221 -23.16 3.93 -11.09
CA ILE A 221 -22.75 2.54 -11.34
C ILE A 221 -22.78 1.72 -10.05
N THR A 222 -22.89 0.40 -10.18
CA THR A 222 -22.75 -0.53 -9.06
C THR A 222 -21.29 -0.92 -8.84
N ARG A 223 -20.98 -1.51 -7.69
CA ARG A 223 -19.65 -2.11 -7.45
C ARG A 223 -19.30 -3.18 -8.49
N GLU A 224 -20.25 -4.03 -8.89
CA GLU A 224 -20.01 -5.04 -9.93
C GLU A 224 -19.62 -4.40 -11.27
N GLN A 225 -20.24 -3.27 -11.60
CA GLN A 225 -19.87 -2.47 -12.77
C GLN A 225 -18.49 -1.84 -12.62
N LEU A 226 -18.12 -1.36 -11.43
CA LEU A 226 -16.77 -0.88 -11.14
C LEU A 226 -15.71 -1.99 -11.31
N ILE A 227 -15.99 -3.21 -10.88
CA ILE A 227 -15.14 -4.39 -11.12
C ILE A 227 -15.01 -4.64 -12.63
N GLY A 228 -16.11 -4.59 -13.38
CA GLY A 228 -16.08 -4.70 -14.83
C GLY A 228 -15.21 -3.62 -15.49
N ILE A 229 -15.31 -2.37 -15.05
CA ILE A 229 -14.40 -1.31 -15.51
C ILE A 229 -12.95 -1.67 -15.22
N GLY A 230 -12.65 -2.18 -14.01
CA GLY A 230 -11.30 -2.62 -13.65
C GLY A 230 -10.76 -3.72 -14.57
N ILE A 231 -11.57 -4.75 -14.86
CA ILE A 231 -11.20 -5.85 -15.76
C ILE A 231 -10.92 -5.34 -17.19
N LEU A 232 -11.72 -4.39 -17.69
CA LEU A 232 -11.47 -3.80 -19.02
C LEU A 232 -10.17 -3.00 -19.08
N LEU A 233 -9.78 -2.35 -17.98
CA LEU A 233 -8.53 -1.57 -17.89
C LEU A 233 -7.30 -2.43 -17.62
N GLY A 234 -7.51 -3.65 -17.11
CA GLY A 234 -6.46 -4.55 -16.65
C GLY A 234 -6.33 -4.50 -15.13
N THR A 235 -6.28 -5.69 -14.55
CA THR A 235 -6.10 -5.92 -13.11
C THR A 235 -4.83 -6.73 -12.86
N ASP A 236 -4.55 -7.05 -11.61
CA ASP A 236 -3.50 -8.03 -11.29
C ASP A 236 -3.83 -9.48 -11.75
N TYR A 237 -5.01 -9.72 -12.32
CA TYR A 237 -5.45 -11.03 -12.81
C TYR A 237 -5.60 -11.11 -14.33
N ASN A 238 -5.47 -9.98 -15.05
CA ASN A 238 -5.62 -9.94 -16.51
C ASN A 238 -4.97 -8.68 -17.11
N GLU A 239 -4.48 -8.77 -18.35
CA GLU A 239 -3.78 -7.66 -19.02
C GLU A 239 -4.66 -6.45 -19.36
N GLY A 240 -5.99 -6.61 -19.30
CA GLY A 240 -6.95 -5.61 -19.77
C GLY A 240 -7.16 -5.67 -21.28
N VAL A 241 -8.00 -4.77 -21.79
CA VAL A 241 -8.35 -4.72 -23.21
C VAL A 241 -7.63 -3.57 -23.90
N LYS A 242 -6.77 -3.90 -24.85
CA LYS A 242 -6.00 -2.92 -25.61
C LYS A 242 -6.92 -1.91 -26.30
N GLY A 243 -6.66 -0.62 -26.07
CA GLY A 243 -7.42 0.48 -26.67
C GLY A 243 -8.65 0.93 -25.85
N ILE A 244 -8.98 0.23 -24.77
CA ILE A 244 -10.03 0.66 -23.84
C ILE A 244 -9.42 1.45 -22.69
N GLY A 245 -9.64 2.76 -22.69
CA GLY A 245 -9.31 3.63 -21.57
C GLY A 245 -10.47 3.80 -20.58
N VAL A 246 -10.20 4.42 -19.43
CA VAL A 246 -11.14 4.56 -18.30
C VAL A 246 -12.51 5.16 -18.68
N LYS A 247 -12.53 6.18 -19.54
CA LYS A 247 -13.77 6.81 -20.01
C LYS A 247 -14.56 5.89 -20.93
N THR A 248 -13.86 5.15 -21.80
CA THR A 248 -14.47 4.17 -22.72
C THR A 248 -15.02 2.99 -21.93
N ALA A 249 -14.28 2.47 -20.96
CA ALA A 249 -14.73 1.39 -20.08
C ALA A 249 -16.01 1.78 -19.32
N LEU A 250 -16.04 2.97 -18.70
CA LEU A 250 -17.24 3.49 -18.04
C LEU A 250 -18.42 3.59 -19.00
N LYS A 251 -18.21 4.15 -20.19
CA LYS A 251 -19.26 4.28 -21.21
C LYS A 251 -19.85 2.92 -21.59
N LEU A 252 -19.00 1.96 -21.96
CA LEU A 252 -19.42 0.61 -22.36
C LEU A 252 -20.21 -0.09 -21.25
N ILE A 253 -19.73 -0.01 -20.01
CA ILE A 253 -20.38 -0.64 -18.86
C ILE A 253 -21.74 0.01 -18.56
N LYS A 254 -21.86 1.33 -18.69
CA LYS A 254 -23.16 2.02 -18.50
C LYS A 254 -24.15 1.73 -19.63
N GLU A 255 -23.69 1.63 -20.86
CA GLU A 255 -24.55 1.36 -22.03
C GLU A 255 -25.06 -0.09 -22.04
N LYS A 256 -24.18 -1.05 -21.72
CA LYS A 256 -24.49 -2.48 -21.84
C LYS A 256 -24.96 -3.10 -20.52
N GLY A 257 -24.66 -2.46 -19.40
CA GLY A 257 -25.11 -2.82 -18.06
C GLY A 257 -24.19 -3.78 -17.30
N SER A 258 -23.45 -4.66 -17.99
CA SER A 258 -22.51 -5.58 -17.36
C SER A 258 -21.32 -5.87 -18.28
N ILE A 259 -20.20 -6.32 -17.70
CA ILE A 259 -19.00 -6.65 -18.49
C ILE A 259 -19.22 -7.87 -19.40
N GLU A 260 -20.03 -8.83 -19.00
CA GLU A 260 -20.36 -10.02 -19.80
C GLU A 260 -20.98 -9.61 -21.14
N ARG A 261 -21.93 -8.66 -21.11
CA ARG A 261 -22.52 -8.08 -22.33
C ARG A 261 -21.53 -7.25 -23.13
N VAL A 262 -20.62 -6.53 -22.46
CA VAL A 262 -19.53 -5.81 -23.15
C VAL A 262 -18.67 -6.79 -23.93
N VAL A 263 -18.23 -7.87 -23.29
CA VAL A 263 -17.39 -8.91 -23.91
C VAL A 263 -18.09 -9.57 -25.09
N GLU A 264 -19.35 -9.99 -24.92
CA GLU A 264 -20.12 -10.66 -25.97
C GLU A 264 -20.39 -9.76 -27.18
N GLU A 265 -20.91 -8.55 -26.96
CA GLU A 265 -21.36 -7.68 -28.04
C GLU A 265 -20.20 -6.96 -28.74
N GLU A 266 -19.14 -6.57 -28.02
CA GLU A 266 -17.93 -5.98 -28.61
C GLU A 266 -16.95 -7.06 -29.11
N ARG A 267 -17.26 -8.34 -28.92
CA ARG A 267 -16.42 -9.50 -29.29
C ARG A 267 -15.00 -9.38 -28.74
N LEU A 268 -14.91 -9.03 -27.45
CA LEU A 268 -13.62 -8.89 -26.77
C LEU A 268 -13.13 -10.25 -26.32
N GLU A 269 -11.83 -10.48 -26.44
CA GLU A 269 -11.18 -11.65 -25.87
C GLU A 269 -10.46 -11.23 -24.60
N ILE A 270 -10.95 -11.72 -23.46
CA ILE A 270 -10.33 -11.51 -22.14
C ILE A 270 -9.97 -12.88 -21.58
N PHE A 271 -8.71 -13.02 -21.22
CA PHE A 271 -8.20 -14.19 -20.53
C PHE A 271 -7.52 -13.74 -19.22
N PRO A 272 -7.76 -14.43 -18.09
CA PRO A 272 -8.74 -15.51 -17.86
C PRO A 272 -10.21 -15.09 -18.07
N PRO A 273 -11.18 -16.02 -18.12
CA PRO A 273 -12.59 -15.69 -18.28
C PRO A 273 -13.07 -14.67 -17.23
N VAL A 274 -13.90 -13.72 -17.67
CA VAL A 274 -14.32 -12.58 -16.84
C VAL A 274 -15.04 -13.03 -15.56
N GLU A 275 -15.83 -14.10 -15.63
CA GLU A 275 -16.53 -14.67 -14.48
C GLU A 275 -15.56 -15.15 -13.39
N GLU A 276 -14.41 -15.71 -13.78
CA GLU A 276 -13.38 -16.17 -12.85
C GLU A 276 -12.71 -14.99 -12.16
N ILE A 277 -12.34 -13.96 -12.91
CA ILE A 277 -11.74 -12.74 -12.37
C ILE A 277 -12.74 -12.02 -11.45
N LYS A 278 -14.00 -11.86 -11.87
CA LYS A 278 -15.06 -11.26 -11.04
C LYS A 278 -15.24 -12.01 -9.72
N LYS A 279 -15.19 -13.34 -9.76
CA LYS A 279 -15.33 -14.18 -8.56
C LYS A 279 -14.23 -13.88 -7.55
N LEU A 280 -13.00 -13.60 -7.97
CA LEU A 280 -11.91 -13.20 -7.06
C LEU A 280 -12.26 -11.93 -6.27
N PHE A 281 -12.80 -10.90 -6.94
CA PHE A 281 -13.19 -9.66 -6.28
C PHE A 281 -14.47 -9.77 -5.45
N LEU A 282 -15.46 -10.54 -5.92
CA LEU A 282 -16.76 -10.67 -5.25
C LEU A 282 -16.75 -11.65 -4.09
N LYS A 283 -15.91 -12.69 -4.17
CA LYS A 283 -15.80 -13.77 -3.18
C LYS A 283 -14.32 -14.09 -2.90
N PRO A 284 -13.54 -13.13 -2.40
CA PRO A 284 -12.14 -13.38 -2.04
C PRO A 284 -12.05 -14.36 -0.87
N GLN A 285 -10.90 -15.01 -0.74
CA GLN A 285 -10.57 -15.77 0.46
C GLN A 285 -10.26 -14.80 1.60
N LEU A 286 -10.97 -14.95 2.72
CA LEU A 286 -10.91 -14.04 3.87
C LEU A 286 -10.84 -14.85 5.16
N THR A 287 -10.38 -14.22 6.23
CA THR A 287 -10.32 -14.84 7.57
C THR A 287 -10.91 -13.92 8.62
N ASP A 288 -11.59 -14.51 9.61
CA ASP A 288 -11.97 -13.86 10.86
C ASP A 288 -10.95 -14.11 11.98
N ASN A 289 -9.96 -14.97 11.73
CA ASN A 289 -8.94 -15.33 12.70
C ASN A 289 -7.83 -14.28 12.75
N TYR A 290 -8.15 -13.13 13.36
CA TYR A 290 -7.19 -12.07 13.64
C TYR A 290 -7.57 -11.33 14.91
N LYS A 291 -6.57 -10.69 15.53
CA LYS A 291 -6.77 -9.85 16.71
C LYS A 291 -6.03 -8.53 16.54
N ILE A 292 -6.77 -7.43 16.58
CA ILE A 292 -6.20 -6.10 16.47
C ILE A 292 -5.97 -5.56 17.88
N LYS A 293 -4.72 -5.64 18.34
CA LYS A 293 -4.29 -5.10 19.64
C LYS A 293 -2.91 -4.48 19.50
N TRP A 294 -2.80 -3.21 19.88
CA TRP A 294 -1.50 -2.55 20.03
C TRP A 294 -0.93 -2.86 21.41
N GLU A 295 0.34 -3.20 21.44
CA GLU A 295 1.08 -3.55 22.64
C GLU A 295 2.16 -2.49 22.92
N PRO A 296 2.71 -2.45 24.14
CA PRO A 296 3.84 -1.57 24.44
C PRO A 296 5.06 -1.92 23.56
N ILE A 297 5.78 -0.90 23.09
CA ILE A 297 6.99 -1.08 22.28
C ILE A 297 8.11 -1.76 23.09
N ASP A 298 8.64 -2.85 22.58
CA ASP A 298 9.89 -3.46 23.06
C ASP A 298 11.09 -2.73 22.44
N LYS A 299 11.60 -1.74 23.17
CA LYS A 299 12.74 -0.93 22.73
C LYS A 299 14.00 -1.76 22.51
N ASN A 300 14.24 -2.79 23.30
CA ASN A 300 15.45 -3.59 23.19
C ASN A 300 15.41 -4.41 21.91
N GLN A 301 14.27 -5.01 21.59
CA GLN A 301 14.09 -5.73 20.34
C GLN A 301 14.15 -4.81 19.13
N VAL A 302 13.58 -3.60 19.20
CA VAL A 302 13.73 -2.58 18.15
C VAL A 302 15.21 -2.21 17.92
N TYR A 303 15.99 -2.01 18.99
CA TYR A 303 17.42 -1.73 18.86
C TYR A 303 18.20 -2.91 18.28
N SER A 304 17.90 -4.14 18.70
CA SER A 304 18.51 -5.35 18.15
C SER A 304 18.31 -5.42 16.64
N ILE A 305 17.07 -5.34 16.19
CA ILE A 305 16.74 -5.45 14.76
C ILE A 305 17.36 -4.29 13.98
N LEU A 306 17.10 -3.04 14.38
CA LEU A 306 17.52 -1.91 13.56
C LEU A 306 19.01 -1.59 13.70
N CYS A 307 19.53 -1.52 14.92
CA CYS A 307 20.88 -1.02 15.17
C CYS A 307 21.93 -2.13 15.10
N ASP A 308 21.67 -3.25 15.77
CA ASP A 308 22.66 -4.31 15.93
C ASP A 308 22.70 -5.24 14.70
N GLU A 309 21.54 -5.56 14.10
CA GLU A 309 21.45 -6.41 12.90
C GLU A 309 21.61 -5.61 11.59
N HIS A 310 21.18 -4.34 11.53
CA HIS A 310 21.09 -3.57 10.27
C HIS A 310 21.75 -2.19 10.29
N ASP A 311 22.62 -1.91 11.26
CA ASP A 311 23.48 -0.72 11.32
C ASP A 311 22.74 0.63 11.34
N PHE A 312 21.47 0.68 11.78
CA PHE A 312 20.77 1.95 11.94
C PHE A 312 21.41 2.78 13.07
N SER A 313 21.43 4.09 12.89
CA SER A 313 21.89 5.02 13.94
C SER A 313 21.01 4.92 15.19
N ARG A 314 21.58 4.37 16.27
CA ARG A 314 20.92 4.23 17.57
C ARG A 314 20.36 5.54 18.10
N GLU A 315 21.08 6.64 17.92
CA GLU A 315 20.61 7.98 18.30
C GLU A 315 19.33 8.37 17.55
N ARG A 316 19.27 8.12 16.24
CA ARG A 316 18.09 8.45 15.42
C ARG A 316 16.89 7.57 15.77
N VAL A 317 17.13 6.27 15.99
CA VAL A 317 16.10 5.32 16.43
C VAL A 317 15.56 5.73 17.80
N GLN A 318 16.42 6.08 18.75
CA GLN A 318 16.02 6.55 20.07
C GLN A 318 15.14 7.81 20.00
N LYS A 319 15.58 8.84 19.28
CA LYS A 319 14.81 10.09 19.11
C LYS A 319 13.44 9.83 18.50
N ALA A 320 13.34 8.90 17.55
CA ALA A 320 12.06 8.53 16.96
C ALA A 320 11.13 7.83 17.97
N LEU A 321 11.65 6.93 18.81
CA LEU A 321 10.89 6.26 19.87
C LEU A 321 10.42 7.21 20.98
N GLU A 322 11.14 8.30 21.22
CA GLU A 322 10.78 9.31 22.23
C GLU A 322 9.54 10.12 21.83
N ARG A 323 9.34 10.39 20.53
CA ARG A 323 8.18 11.12 20.00
C ARG A 323 6.83 10.48 20.37
N ILE A 324 6.77 9.16 20.43
CA ILE A 324 5.53 8.44 20.81
C ILE A 324 5.17 8.69 22.27
N ARG A 325 6.17 8.73 23.17
CA ARG A 325 5.94 8.90 24.62
C ARG A 325 5.39 10.27 24.98
N GLU A 326 5.80 11.30 24.25
CA GLU A 326 5.34 12.67 24.49
C GLU A 326 3.85 12.81 24.18
N GLU A 327 3.39 12.21 23.07
CA GLU A 327 1.98 12.21 22.67
C GLU A 327 1.10 11.42 23.65
N GLU A 328 1.55 10.26 24.15
CA GLU A 328 0.82 9.50 25.17
C GLU A 328 0.64 10.29 26.47
N LYS A 329 1.67 11.05 26.88
CA LYS A 329 1.61 11.93 28.05
C LYS A 329 0.63 13.09 27.83
N VAL A 330 0.67 13.73 26.66
CA VAL A 330 -0.25 14.83 26.30
C VAL A 330 -1.71 14.33 26.25
N LYS A 331 -1.96 13.13 25.74
CA LYS A 331 -3.30 12.50 25.72
C LYS A 331 -3.78 12.10 27.12
N ALA A 332 -2.88 11.64 27.99
CA ALA A 332 -3.23 11.35 29.38
C ALA A 332 -3.57 12.63 30.16
N GLN A 333 -2.81 13.71 29.95
CA GLN A 333 -3.03 14.99 30.62
C GLN A 333 -4.30 15.70 30.14
N SER A 334 -4.57 15.72 28.82
CA SER A 334 -5.82 16.29 28.28
C SER A 334 -7.08 15.53 28.70
N ARG A 335 -7.01 14.19 28.85
CA ARG A 335 -8.13 13.40 29.43
C ARG A 335 -8.39 13.72 30.89
N LEU A 336 -7.34 13.91 31.69
CA LEU A 336 -7.47 14.35 33.08
C LEU A 336 -8.09 15.75 33.15
N GLU A 337 -7.62 16.70 32.34
CA GLU A 337 -8.17 18.06 32.30
C GLU A 337 -9.62 18.13 31.83
N GLN A 338 -10.06 17.23 30.94
CA GLN A 338 -11.47 17.08 30.55
C GLN A 338 -12.34 16.50 31.67
N PHE A 339 -11.77 15.68 32.55
CA PHE A 339 -12.46 15.08 33.70
C PHE A 339 -12.62 16.05 34.88
N PHE A 340 -11.77 17.09 34.95
CA PHE A 340 -11.73 18.08 36.03
C PHE A 340 -12.27 19.47 35.65
N LYS A 341 -12.94 19.62 34.50
CA LYS A 341 -13.70 20.85 34.22
C LYS A 341 -15.05 20.81 34.95
N PRO A 342 -15.41 21.87 35.70
CA PRO A 342 -16.62 21.93 36.52
C PRO A 342 -17.93 21.94 35.72
#